data_AF-A0A919HVT3-F1
#
_entry.id   AF-A0A919HVT3-F1
#
_cell.length_a   1.000
_cell.length_b   1.000
_cell.length_c   1.000
_cell.angle_alpha   90.00
_cell.angle_beta   90.00
_cell.angle_gamma   90.00
#
_symmetry.space_group_name_H-M   'P 1'
#
loop_
_entity.id
_entity.type
_entity.pdbx_description
1 polymer ?
#
loop_
_entity_poly.entity_id
_entity_poly.type
_entity_poly.pdbx_seq_one_letter_code
_entity_poly.pdbx_strand_id
1 'polypeptide(L)'
;MQMNPADAQRLGIADKQLVWVSSRRGKVISRADLSDRINPGAVYMTYQWWVGACNELTQDNLDPISKTPETKYCAVKVEAIADQQWAERYAWTAYSDMKARLKAAADV
;
A
#
# COMPACT_ATOMS: atom_id res chain seq x y z
N MET A 1 3.81 2.36 -4.02
CA MET A 1 3.08 1.43 -4.90
C MET A 1 3.35 1.85 -6.33
N GLN A 2 3.88 0.94 -7.16
CA GLN A 2 4.07 1.22 -8.58
C GLN A 2 2.80 0.91 -9.36
N MET A 3 2.47 1.75 -10.32
CA MET A 3 1.31 1.56 -11.19
C MET A 3 1.58 2.08 -12.60
N ASN A 4 0.82 1.55 -13.57
CA ASN A 4 0.90 1.99 -14.95
C ASN A 4 0.35 3.42 -15.12
N PRO A 5 0.99 4.30 -15.93
CA PRO A 5 0.50 5.65 -16.17
C PRO A 5 -0.92 5.73 -16.76
N ALA A 6 -1.34 4.77 -17.59
CA ALA A 6 -2.68 4.75 -18.16
C ALA A 6 -3.78 4.52 -17.11
N ASP A 7 -3.54 3.65 -16.14
CA ASP A 7 -4.45 3.47 -15.01
C ASP A 7 -4.46 4.68 -14.09
N ALA A 8 -3.30 5.29 -13.87
CA ALA A 8 -3.21 6.50 -13.06
C ALA A 8 -4.01 7.65 -13.68
N GLN A 9 -3.90 7.84 -15.00
CA GLN A 9 -4.70 8.81 -15.75
C GLN A 9 -6.20 8.54 -15.61
N ARG A 10 -6.63 7.28 -15.78
CA ARG A 10 -8.04 6.89 -15.64
C ARG A 10 -8.59 7.11 -14.24
N LEU A 11 -7.74 6.98 -13.22
CA LEU A 11 -8.10 7.14 -11.81
C LEU A 11 -7.87 8.57 -11.27
N GLY A 12 -7.34 9.49 -12.09
CA GLY A 12 -7.02 10.86 -11.66
C GLY A 12 -5.89 10.93 -10.62
N ILE A 13 -4.91 10.02 -10.69
CA ILE A 13 -3.77 9.94 -9.79
C ILE A 13 -2.53 10.51 -10.49
N ALA A 14 -1.88 11.48 -9.87
CA ALA A 14 -0.60 12.01 -10.35
C ALA A 14 0.59 11.27 -9.70
N ASP A 15 1.76 11.35 -10.33
CA ASP A 15 2.98 10.76 -9.76
C ASP A 15 3.30 11.36 -8.39
N LYS A 16 3.83 10.52 -7.51
CA LYS A 16 4.16 10.84 -6.10
C LYS A 16 3.00 11.21 -5.20
N GLN A 17 1.74 11.17 -5.64
CA GLN A 17 0.60 11.37 -4.74
C GLN A 17 0.43 10.19 -3.77
N LEU A 18 -0.02 10.49 -2.55
CA LEU A 18 -0.51 9.47 -1.64
C LEU A 18 -1.91 9.03 -2.07
N VAL A 19 -2.10 7.71 -2.08
CA VAL A 19 -3.32 7.04 -2.50
C VAL A 19 -3.75 6.04 -1.44
N TRP A 20 -5.04 5.73 -1.44
CA TRP A 20 -5.55 4.58 -0.72
C TRP A 20 -5.46 3.33 -1.59
N VAL A 21 -4.97 2.24 -1.01
CA VAL A 21 -5.05 0.91 -1.59
C VAL A 21 -5.86 0.04 -0.63
N SER A 22 -6.94 -0.53 -1.13
CA SER A 22 -7.86 -1.34 -0.31
C SER A 22 -8.09 -2.70 -0.93
N SER A 23 -8.27 -3.71 -0.08
CA SER A 23 -8.70 -5.05 -0.46
C SER A 23 -9.84 -5.49 0.47
N ARG A 24 -10.32 -6.72 0.30
CA ARG A 24 -11.26 -7.33 1.24
C ARG A 24 -10.76 -7.45 2.69
N ARG A 25 -9.43 -7.42 2.93
CA ARG A 25 -8.83 -7.58 4.27
C ARG A 25 -8.58 -6.26 4.97
N GLY A 26 -8.35 -5.19 4.24
CA GLY A 26 -7.94 -3.95 4.85
C GLY A 26 -7.72 -2.83 3.85
N LYS A 27 -7.17 -1.73 4.38
CA LYS A 27 -6.90 -0.51 3.63
C LYS A 27 -5.61 0.10 4.14
N VAL A 28 -4.72 0.44 3.22
CA VAL A 28 -3.40 0.99 3.52
C VAL A 28 -3.14 2.22 2.66
N ILE A 29 -2.32 3.14 3.17
CA ILE A 29 -1.86 4.31 2.41
C ILE A 29 -0.53 3.98 1.71
N SER A 30 -0.36 4.41 0.47
CA SER A 30 0.90 4.25 -0.26
C SER A 30 1.14 5.44 -1.18
N ARG A 31 2.41 5.75 -1.45
CA ARG A 31 2.79 6.75 -2.46
C ARG A 31 2.77 6.11 -3.84
N ALA A 32 2.06 6.70 -4.78
CA ALA A 32 2.05 6.30 -6.18
C ALA A 32 3.43 6.57 -6.82
N ASP A 33 3.91 5.61 -7.59
CA ASP A 33 5.13 5.69 -8.39
C ASP A 33 4.77 5.24 -9.81
N LEU A 34 4.60 6.18 -10.73
CA LEU A 34 4.16 5.87 -12.08
C LEU A 34 5.31 5.25 -12.88
N SER A 35 5.07 4.08 -13.47
CA SER A 35 6.09 3.37 -14.24
C SER A 35 5.49 2.52 -15.35
N ASP A 36 6.04 2.64 -16.56
CA ASP A 36 5.70 1.79 -17.72
C ASP A 36 6.18 0.34 -17.55
N ARG A 37 6.94 0.03 -16.49
CA ARG A 37 7.33 -1.35 -16.15
C ARG A 37 6.17 -2.17 -15.62
N ILE A 38 5.12 -1.51 -15.12
CA ILE A 38 3.96 -2.19 -14.55
C ILE A 38 2.91 -2.37 -15.65
N ASN A 39 2.40 -3.58 -15.77
CA ASN A 39 1.35 -3.90 -16.73
C ASN A 39 0.06 -3.12 -16.40
N PRO A 40 -0.69 -2.64 -17.41
CA PRO A 40 -2.03 -2.10 -17.19
C PRO A 40 -2.94 -3.10 -16.44
N GLY A 41 -3.75 -2.60 -15.51
CA GLY A 41 -4.63 -3.37 -14.65
C GLY A 41 -3.95 -3.99 -13.42
N ALA A 42 -2.63 -3.83 -13.26
CA ALA A 42 -1.88 -4.34 -12.12
C ALA A 42 -1.18 -3.21 -11.35
N VAL A 43 -0.89 -3.49 -10.06
CA VAL A 43 -0.04 -2.65 -9.22
C VAL A 43 1.01 -3.50 -8.55
N TYR A 44 2.14 -2.87 -8.19
CA TYR A 44 3.22 -3.53 -7.46
C TYR A 44 3.50 -2.84 -6.13
N MET A 45 3.61 -3.63 -5.08
CA MET A 45 3.94 -3.19 -3.72
C MET A 45 5.00 -4.10 -3.12
N THR A 46 5.77 -3.56 -2.19
CA THR A 46 6.86 -4.25 -1.52
C THR A 46 6.58 -4.34 -0.01
N TYR A 47 7.07 -5.38 0.65
CA TYR A 47 6.63 -5.77 2.01
C TYR A 47 7.52 -5.23 3.16
N GLN A 48 8.50 -4.39 2.88
CA GLN A 48 9.42 -3.84 3.88
C GLN A 48 8.88 -2.63 4.66
N TRP A 49 7.70 -2.13 4.31
CA TRP A 49 7.15 -0.90 4.88
C TRP A 49 6.22 -1.19 6.06
N TRP A 50 6.41 -0.51 7.19
CA TRP A 50 5.49 -0.61 8.33
C TRP A 50 4.22 0.22 8.13
N VAL A 51 4.36 1.44 7.62
CA VAL A 51 3.22 2.25 7.14
C VAL A 51 3.00 1.91 5.67
N GLY A 52 1.79 1.53 5.31
CA GLY A 52 1.51 1.05 3.95
C GLY A 52 1.85 -0.43 3.74
N ALA A 53 1.86 -1.23 4.81
CA ALA A 53 2.21 -2.65 4.77
C ALA A 53 1.27 -3.45 3.85
N CYS A 54 1.77 -3.89 2.69
CA CYS A 54 0.95 -4.60 1.70
C CYS A 54 0.40 -5.95 2.19
N ASN A 55 1.01 -6.53 3.22
CA ASN A 55 0.54 -7.77 3.83
C ASN A 55 -0.79 -7.59 4.59
N GLU A 56 -1.16 -6.36 4.96
CA GLU A 56 -2.50 -6.03 5.48
C GLU A 56 -3.60 -6.18 4.41
N LEU A 57 -3.20 -6.17 3.12
CA LEU A 57 -4.12 -6.36 1.99
C LEU A 57 -4.16 -7.81 1.52
N THR A 58 -3.02 -8.50 1.58
CA THR A 58 -2.76 -9.79 0.93
C THR A 58 -3.59 -10.90 1.54
N GLN A 59 -4.13 -11.80 0.74
CA GLN A 59 -5.04 -12.86 1.20
C GLN A 59 -4.29 -13.95 1.97
N ASP A 60 -4.95 -14.54 2.99
CA ASP A 60 -4.41 -15.70 3.73
C ASP A 60 -4.60 -17.02 2.96
N ASN A 61 -4.41 -16.99 1.64
CA ASN A 61 -4.47 -18.17 0.78
C ASN A 61 -3.14 -18.91 0.88
N LEU A 62 -3.19 -20.17 1.30
CA LEU A 62 -2.02 -21.04 1.39
C LEU A 62 -2.12 -22.15 0.34
N ASP A 63 -1.00 -22.44 -0.32
CA ASP A 63 -0.85 -23.64 -1.14
C ASP A 63 -1.19 -24.89 -0.30
N PRO A 64 -2.07 -25.80 -0.79
CA PRO A 64 -2.56 -26.91 0.02
C PRO A 64 -1.46 -27.88 0.46
N ILE A 65 -0.34 -27.95 -0.26
CA ILE A 65 0.76 -28.90 -0.02
C ILE A 65 1.84 -28.26 0.87
N SER A 66 2.50 -27.22 0.37
CA SER A 66 3.67 -26.57 0.96
C SER A 66 3.33 -25.53 2.02
N LYS A 67 2.07 -25.09 2.10
CA LYS A 67 1.61 -23.97 2.94
C LYS A 67 2.26 -22.63 2.58
N THR A 68 2.74 -22.48 1.35
CA THR A 68 3.28 -21.21 0.85
C THR A 68 2.15 -20.20 0.59
N PRO A 69 2.27 -18.92 1.03
CA PRO A 69 1.23 -17.92 0.82
C PRO A 69 1.19 -17.34 -0.60
N GLU A 70 -0.01 -17.04 -1.09
CA GLU A 70 -0.27 -16.37 -2.36
C GLU A 70 0.03 -14.86 -2.28
N THR A 71 1.31 -14.50 -2.26
CA THR A 71 1.75 -13.10 -2.09
C THR A 71 1.85 -12.31 -3.38
N LYS A 72 1.77 -12.98 -4.54
CA LYS A 72 1.98 -12.38 -5.86
C LYS A 72 0.67 -11.98 -6.55
N TYR A 73 -0.47 -12.24 -5.91
CA TYR A 73 -1.78 -11.89 -6.43
C TYR A 73 -2.72 -11.44 -5.31
N CYS A 74 -3.28 -10.25 -5.45
CA CYS A 74 -4.29 -9.73 -4.53
C CYS A 74 -5.16 -8.72 -5.27
N ALA A 75 -6.47 -8.96 -5.30
CA ALA A 75 -7.42 -8.00 -5.85
C ALA A 75 -7.48 -6.76 -4.94
N VAL A 76 -7.18 -5.60 -5.52
CA VAL A 76 -7.16 -4.31 -4.82
C VAL A 76 -7.91 -3.23 -5.59
N LYS A 77 -8.42 -2.24 -4.86
CA LYS A 77 -8.93 -0.98 -5.39
C LYS A 77 -7.98 0.15 -4.98
N VAL A 78 -7.56 0.95 -5.96
CA VAL A 78 -6.75 2.16 -5.74
C VAL A 78 -7.65 3.38 -5.84
N GLU A 79 -7.55 4.29 -4.87
CA GLU A 79 -8.37 5.50 -4.79
C GLU A 79 -7.47 6.73 -4.57
N ALA A 80 -7.70 7.78 -5.36
CA ALA A 80 -7.04 9.06 -5.18
C ALA A 80 -7.46 9.71 -3.85
N ILE A 81 -6.55 10.48 -3.24
CA ILE A 81 -6.84 11.32 -2.07
C ILE A 81 -6.83 12.77 -2.53
N ALA A 82 -7.95 13.48 -2.40
CA ALA A 82 -8.05 14.87 -2.85
C ALA A 82 -7.15 15.80 -2.02
N ASP A 83 -7.20 15.68 -0.69
CA ASP A 83 -6.36 16.47 0.22
C ASP A 83 -5.00 15.76 0.45
N GLN A 84 -4.05 16.05 -0.44
CA GLN A 84 -2.69 15.54 -0.31
C GLN A 84 -1.96 16.08 0.92
N GLN A 85 -2.27 17.30 1.39
CA GLN A 85 -1.62 17.84 2.58
C GLN A 85 -2.03 17.05 3.83
N TRP A 86 -3.31 16.70 3.93
CA TRP A 86 -3.78 15.79 4.97
C TRP A 86 -3.14 14.40 4.83
N ALA A 87 -3.08 13.86 3.61
CA ALA A 87 -2.51 12.52 3.38
C ALA A 87 -1.06 12.42 3.87
N GLU A 88 -0.24 13.44 3.58
CA GLU A 88 1.16 13.51 4.02
C GLU A 88 1.27 13.55 5.54
N ARG A 89 0.43 14.38 6.19
CA ARG A 89 0.37 14.44 7.66
C ARG A 89 -0.06 13.10 8.25
N TYR A 90 -1.07 12.46 7.69
CA TYR A 90 -1.55 11.14 8.13
C TYR A 90 -0.42 10.10 8.07
N ALA A 91 0.28 9.99 6.94
CA ALA A 91 1.37 9.04 6.78
C ALA A 91 2.51 9.30 7.78
N TRP A 92 2.84 10.58 8.00
CA TRP A 92 3.85 10.98 8.97
C TRP A 92 3.43 10.65 10.41
N THR A 93 2.20 10.99 10.80
CA THR A 93 1.66 10.73 12.15
C THR A 93 1.62 9.22 12.42
N ALA A 94 1.09 8.42 11.49
CA ALA A 94 1.05 6.96 11.62
C ALA A 94 2.44 6.35 11.86
N TYR A 95 3.46 6.87 11.16
CA TYR A 95 4.84 6.42 11.35
C TYR A 95 5.40 6.86 12.71
N SER A 96 5.23 8.14 13.08
CA SER A 96 5.71 8.71 14.33
C SER A 96 5.10 7.99 15.55
N ASP A 97 3.79 7.76 15.54
CA ASP A 97 3.07 7.08 16.62
C ASP A 97 3.54 5.64 16.77
N MET A 98 3.70 4.92 15.65
CA MET A 98 4.20 3.56 15.69
C MET A 98 5.63 3.48 16.22
N LYS A 99 6.52 4.40 15.82
CA LYS A 99 7.87 4.48 16.38
C LYS A 99 7.86 4.77 17.87
N ALA A 100 7.06 5.73 18.32
CA ALA A 100 6.94 6.08 19.72
C ALA A 100 6.45 4.88 20.55
N ARG A 101 5.43 4.18 20.06
CA ARG A 101 4.88 2.96 20.69
C ARG A 101 5.93 1.84 20.79
N LEU A 102 6.65 1.56 19.70
CA LEU A 102 7.68 0.52 19.69
C LEU A 102 8.85 0.86 20.62
N LYS A 103 9.25 2.14 20.66
CA LYS A 103 10.27 2.61 21.60
C LYS A 103 9.83 2.41 23.05
N ALA A 104 8.63 2.88 23.39
CA ALA A 104 8.09 2.75 24.74
C ALA A 104 7.97 1.28 25.20
N ALA A 105 7.61 0.36 24.30
CA ALA A 105 7.53 -1.06 24.61
C ALA A 105 8.90 -1.74 24.80
N ALA A 106 9.98 -1.18 24.23
CA ALA A 106 11.33 -1.70 24.37
C ALA A 106 12.03 -1.19 25.65
N ASP A 107 11.56 -0.08 26.22
CA ASP A 107 12.07 0.51 27.46
C ASP A 107 11.46 -0.14 28.73
N VAL A 108 10.72 -1.25 28.58
CA VAL A 108 10.04 -2.02 29.66
C VAL A 108 10.75 -3.34 29.92
#